data_AF-A0A0M8PCZ7-F1
#
_entry.id   AF-A0A0M8PCZ7-F1
#
_cell.length_a   1.000
_cell.length_b   1.000
_cell.length_c   1.000
_cell.angle_alpha   90.00
_cell.angle_beta   90.00
_cell.angle_gamma   90.00
#
_symmetry.space_group_name_H-M   'P 1'
#
loop_
_entity.id
_entity.type
_entity.pdbx_description
1 polymer ?
#
loop_
_entity_poly.entity_id
_entity_poly.type
_entity_poly.pdbx_seq_one_letter_code
_entity_poly.pdbx_strand_id
1 'polypeptide(L)'
;MAQALRASRQSADDVATGFYAFRDPLPEHMGEITSLMSELYAISSSLSTLERLAEDPRNRRYFELIKPDLNVVQASFTYTIEDIGEIFRGLDGPDASSARYKRTWVIMSRFFWDQSNYTLATRLAKYKTIFKEFNDLVREGHYTSSLLVGLVSGFKTLLSIQDGRFAARFEGMALRPNDSPTGNRASPPSPVRERPVRDRPVKDRPVRDLPVRERPLRDRPGRDHPVRDHPVRDHPARDHPVRDHLASDRNARRQRSYERTRPPHMSPPPMSSSSTTSSDFPPSVPDIPLSPLTSVSATTATSHSSDPDIIKEHWAKDTFGSSSTNTPLPSVREKSQCRGEPYPGIKQLIKDKGFEELLQLSLNDESDMRVSFYLRRTDYRVRILCREPHRTGPSDYYCLPLNLLEVLRDGSCLRICRRRNRGTELVLWTQLKFTTLEDLVLFHGTFLALRSQDAGHPVGEILDYELAQEQQCFGGTITDDDYVHALRVYKDTVTGAVRLQSSIHLGDLNHTPVWTAFVTHNLGKRSWLRSYDSKTVILRDVKPVIFMSVDDYTPPQTLHGQHVLEFTSSSDASEFLDVMDELGEL
;
A
#
# COMPACT_ATOMS: atom_id res chain seq x y z
N MET A 1 -13.84 6.88 -37.01
CA MET A 1 -13.91 5.47 -36.57
C MET A 1 -12.70 4.68 -37.05
N ALA A 2 -12.54 4.35 -38.33
CA ALA A 2 -11.37 3.59 -38.82
C ALA A 2 -10.01 4.15 -38.35
N GLN A 3 -9.77 5.46 -38.42
CA GLN A 3 -8.57 6.11 -37.90
C GLN A 3 -8.35 5.91 -36.38
N ALA A 4 -9.42 5.87 -35.58
CA ALA A 4 -9.32 5.62 -34.14
C ALA A 4 -8.97 4.14 -33.87
N LEU A 5 -9.62 3.20 -34.58
CA LEU A 5 -9.30 1.76 -34.51
C LEU A 5 -7.83 1.50 -34.87
N ARG A 6 -7.33 2.17 -35.90
CA ARG A 6 -5.92 2.15 -36.34
C ARG A 6 -4.97 2.64 -35.24
N ALA A 7 -5.31 3.73 -34.55
CA ALA A 7 -4.53 4.25 -33.43
C ALA A 7 -4.52 3.27 -32.24
N SER A 8 -5.69 2.77 -31.82
CA SER A 8 -5.80 1.76 -30.75
C SER A 8 -5.03 0.47 -31.09
N ARG A 9 -4.99 0.08 -32.37
CA ARG A 9 -4.19 -1.06 -32.85
C ARG A 9 -2.69 -0.79 -32.69
N GLN A 10 -2.20 0.36 -33.16
CA GLN A 10 -0.78 0.73 -33.05
C GLN A 10 -0.32 0.74 -31.58
N SER A 11 -1.07 1.39 -30.69
CA SER A 11 -0.71 1.43 -29.27
C SER A 11 -0.75 0.05 -28.59
N ALA A 12 -1.58 -0.89 -29.08
CA ALA A 12 -1.57 -2.27 -28.61
C ALA A 12 -0.31 -3.03 -29.06
N ASP A 13 0.14 -2.83 -30.31
CA ASP A 13 1.39 -3.41 -30.84
C ASP A 13 2.63 -2.84 -30.10
N ASP A 14 2.64 -1.52 -29.83
CA ASP A 14 3.71 -0.84 -29.09
C ASP A 14 3.83 -1.38 -27.66
N VAL A 15 2.71 -1.50 -26.93
CA VAL A 15 2.71 -2.06 -25.57
C VAL A 15 3.03 -3.56 -25.56
N ALA A 16 2.57 -4.34 -26.54
CA ALA A 16 2.97 -5.75 -26.69
C ALA A 16 4.48 -5.91 -26.91
N THR A 17 5.10 -4.95 -27.59
CA THR A 17 6.56 -4.87 -27.75
C THR A 17 7.24 -4.49 -26.44
N GLY A 18 6.68 -3.54 -25.67
CA GLY A 18 7.18 -3.17 -24.34
C GLY A 18 7.22 -4.35 -23.35
N PHE A 19 6.20 -5.22 -23.35
CA PHE A 19 6.19 -6.45 -22.54
C PHE A 19 7.33 -7.42 -22.88
N TYR A 20 7.92 -7.37 -24.09
CA TYR A 20 9.07 -8.21 -24.43
C TYR A 20 10.28 -7.90 -23.51
N ALA A 21 10.48 -6.63 -23.15
CA ALA A 21 11.59 -6.22 -22.28
C ALA A 21 11.44 -6.75 -20.84
N PHE A 22 10.23 -7.07 -20.39
CA PHE A 22 9.98 -7.66 -19.07
C PHE A 22 10.25 -9.17 -19.02
N ARG A 23 10.31 -9.85 -20.17
CA ARG A 23 10.33 -11.32 -20.23
C ARG A 23 11.59 -11.93 -19.61
N ASP A 24 12.76 -11.44 -20.01
CA ASP A 24 14.04 -12.01 -19.56
C ASP A 24 14.44 -11.57 -18.14
N PRO A 25 14.15 -10.32 -17.68
CA PRO A 25 14.40 -9.90 -16.29
C PRO A 25 13.48 -10.55 -15.24
N LEU A 26 12.37 -11.19 -15.65
CA LEU A 26 11.33 -11.79 -14.79
C LEU A 26 11.05 -13.26 -15.16
N PRO A 27 12.00 -14.18 -14.96
CA PRO A 27 11.82 -15.60 -15.28
C PRO A 27 10.58 -16.21 -14.61
N GLU A 28 10.26 -15.81 -13.37
CA GLU A 28 9.10 -16.26 -12.61
C GLU A 28 7.74 -15.90 -13.27
N HIS A 29 7.68 -14.82 -14.06
CA HIS A 29 6.46 -14.31 -14.68
C HIS A 29 6.40 -14.52 -16.20
N MET A 30 7.40 -15.17 -16.82
CA MET A 30 7.48 -15.36 -18.27
C MET A 30 6.20 -15.92 -18.92
N GLY A 31 5.53 -16.87 -18.27
CA GLY A 31 4.28 -17.46 -18.77
C GLY A 31 3.13 -16.45 -18.83
N GLU A 32 2.99 -15.61 -17.79
CA GLU A 32 1.98 -14.56 -17.73
C GLU A 32 2.30 -13.42 -18.70
N ILE A 33 3.56 -12.96 -18.75
CA ILE A 33 4.03 -11.94 -19.70
C ILE A 33 3.76 -12.38 -21.14
N THR A 34 4.12 -13.61 -21.50
CA THR A 34 3.87 -14.17 -22.85
C THR A 34 2.37 -14.28 -23.16
N SER A 35 1.54 -14.56 -22.15
CA SER A 35 0.08 -14.56 -22.28
C SER A 35 -0.47 -13.15 -22.54
N LEU A 36 -0.05 -12.14 -21.76
CA LEU A 36 -0.43 -10.73 -21.96
C LEU A 36 -0.07 -10.23 -23.36
N MET A 37 1.15 -10.52 -23.82
CA MET A 37 1.59 -10.21 -25.19
C MET A 37 0.69 -10.86 -26.25
N SER A 38 0.35 -12.14 -26.06
CA SER A 38 -0.51 -12.90 -26.97
C SER A 38 -1.93 -12.34 -27.02
N GLU A 39 -2.49 -11.92 -25.87
CA GLU A 39 -3.77 -11.23 -25.77
C GLU A 39 -3.75 -9.87 -26.51
N LEU A 40 -2.69 -9.07 -26.34
CA LEU A 40 -2.55 -7.78 -27.03
C LEU A 40 -2.46 -7.93 -28.56
N TYR A 41 -1.68 -8.88 -29.07
CA TYR A 41 -1.63 -9.15 -30.52
C TYR A 41 -2.97 -9.70 -31.04
N ALA A 42 -3.71 -10.49 -30.26
CA ALA A 42 -5.06 -10.94 -30.62
C ALA A 42 -6.07 -9.77 -30.66
N ILE A 43 -5.96 -8.81 -29.74
CA ILE A 43 -6.75 -7.56 -29.77
C ILE A 43 -6.37 -6.71 -30.99
N SER A 44 -5.08 -6.52 -31.27
CA SER A 44 -4.57 -5.80 -32.45
C SER A 44 -5.12 -6.40 -33.77
N SER A 45 -5.09 -7.72 -33.91
CA SER A 45 -5.70 -8.43 -35.05
C SER A 45 -7.22 -8.22 -35.16
N SER A 46 -7.92 -8.22 -34.02
CA SER A 46 -9.37 -7.95 -33.94
C SER A 46 -9.70 -6.50 -34.34
N LEU A 47 -8.89 -5.52 -33.91
CA LEU A 47 -9.01 -4.11 -34.26
C LEU A 47 -8.71 -3.87 -35.74
N SER A 48 -7.68 -4.51 -36.30
CA SER A 48 -7.36 -4.51 -37.73
C SER A 48 -8.52 -5.04 -38.58
N THR A 49 -9.21 -6.07 -38.08
CA THR A 49 -10.41 -6.60 -38.75
C THR A 49 -11.57 -5.61 -38.71
N LEU A 50 -11.83 -4.97 -37.56
CA LEU A 50 -12.84 -3.91 -37.45
C LEU A 50 -12.51 -2.69 -38.31
N GLU A 51 -11.24 -2.30 -38.39
CA GLU A 51 -10.73 -1.21 -39.23
C GLU A 51 -11.09 -1.46 -40.70
N ARG A 52 -10.73 -2.64 -41.23
CA ARG A 52 -11.09 -3.06 -42.60
C ARG A 52 -12.59 -3.14 -42.84
N LEU A 53 -13.37 -3.61 -41.85
CA LEU A 53 -14.82 -3.70 -41.97
C LEU A 53 -15.47 -2.30 -41.96
N ALA A 54 -14.90 -1.33 -41.23
CA ALA A 54 -15.39 0.04 -41.12
C ALA A 54 -15.12 0.88 -42.38
N GLU A 55 -14.15 0.48 -43.21
CA GLU A 55 -13.87 1.10 -44.51
C GLU A 55 -14.83 0.63 -45.61
N ASP A 56 -15.53 -0.50 -45.44
CA ASP A 56 -16.52 -1.00 -46.40
C ASP A 56 -17.89 -0.28 -46.24
N PRO A 57 -18.37 0.46 -47.26
CA PRO A 57 -19.64 1.19 -47.17
C PRO A 57 -20.86 0.32 -46.88
N ARG A 58 -20.82 -0.99 -47.18
CA ARG A 58 -21.92 -1.93 -46.94
C ARG A 58 -22.18 -2.13 -45.45
N ASN A 59 -21.14 -2.07 -44.63
CA ASN A 59 -21.21 -2.31 -43.19
C ASN A 59 -21.70 -1.09 -42.38
N ARG A 60 -21.88 0.07 -43.04
CA ARG A 60 -22.20 1.36 -42.38
C ARG A 60 -23.40 1.29 -41.43
N ARG A 61 -24.43 0.49 -41.76
CA ARG A 61 -25.61 0.30 -40.88
C ARG A 61 -25.27 -0.44 -39.58
N TYR A 62 -24.46 -1.48 -39.66
CA TYR A 62 -24.00 -2.23 -38.48
C TYR A 62 -23.05 -1.40 -37.62
N PHE A 63 -22.17 -0.61 -38.24
CA PHE A 63 -21.29 0.30 -37.50
C PHE A 63 -22.06 1.39 -36.75
N GLU A 64 -23.07 2.04 -37.34
CA GLU A 64 -23.90 3.01 -36.60
C GLU A 64 -24.69 2.36 -35.44
N LEU A 65 -25.01 1.05 -35.51
CA LEU A 65 -25.63 0.31 -34.40
C LEU A 65 -24.65 0.07 -33.23
N ILE A 66 -23.43 -0.42 -33.49
CA ILE A 66 -22.46 -0.74 -32.43
C ILE A 66 -21.69 0.46 -31.91
N LYS A 67 -21.65 1.56 -32.66
CA LYS A 67 -20.87 2.78 -32.37
C LYS A 67 -20.95 3.30 -30.93
N PRO A 68 -22.11 3.36 -30.25
CA PRO A 68 -22.16 3.83 -28.86
C PRO A 68 -21.34 2.94 -27.91
N ASP A 69 -21.45 1.62 -28.06
CA ASP A 69 -20.79 0.65 -27.19
C ASP A 69 -19.33 0.42 -27.60
N LEU A 70 -19.03 0.42 -28.91
CA LEU A 70 -17.68 0.41 -29.45
C LEU A 70 -16.86 1.62 -28.96
N ASN A 71 -17.46 2.82 -28.93
CA ASN A 71 -16.80 4.02 -28.40
C ASN A 71 -16.44 3.86 -26.91
N VAL A 72 -17.32 3.30 -26.08
CA VAL A 72 -17.04 3.05 -24.64
C VAL A 72 -15.88 2.08 -24.48
N VAL A 73 -15.93 0.94 -25.17
CA VAL A 73 -14.89 -0.09 -25.10
C VAL A 73 -13.56 0.46 -25.61
N GLN A 74 -13.58 1.22 -26.70
CA GLN A 74 -12.39 1.82 -27.29
C GLN A 74 -11.77 2.88 -26.37
N ALA A 75 -12.56 3.78 -25.77
CA ALA A 75 -12.05 4.75 -24.80
C ALA A 75 -11.42 4.05 -23.57
N SER A 76 -12.11 3.05 -23.03
CA SER A 76 -11.63 2.28 -21.88
C SER A 76 -10.34 1.49 -22.20
N PHE A 77 -10.25 0.95 -23.42
CA PHE A 77 -9.05 0.28 -23.92
C PHE A 77 -7.90 1.26 -24.09
N THR A 78 -8.12 2.43 -24.69
CA THR A 78 -7.11 3.48 -24.83
C THR A 78 -6.53 3.88 -23.47
N TYR A 79 -7.37 4.18 -22.47
CA TYR A 79 -6.89 4.44 -21.10
C TYR A 79 -6.09 3.28 -20.51
N THR A 80 -6.49 2.03 -20.74
CA THR A 80 -5.73 0.86 -20.24
C THR A 80 -4.34 0.79 -20.91
N ILE A 81 -4.25 1.02 -22.21
CA ILE A 81 -2.99 1.00 -22.96
C ILE A 81 -2.09 2.17 -22.58
N GLU A 82 -2.65 3.38 -22.41
CA GLU A 82 -1.94 4.55 -21.90
C GLU A 82 -1.43 4.32 -20.47
N ASP A 83 -2.26 3.78 -19.57
CA ASP A 83 -1.85 3.45 -18.20
C ASP A 83 -0.67 2.43 -18.19
N ILE A 84 -0.67 1.39 -19.07
CA ILE A 84 0.49 0.49 -19.20
C ILE A 84 1.72 1.26 -19.71
N GLY A 85 1.55 2.12 -20.72
CA GLY A 85 2.63 2.92 -21.30
C GLY A 85 3.28 3.88 -20.29
N GLU A 86 2.50 4.55 -19.46
CA GLU A 86 3.03 5.41 -18.38
C GLU A 86 3.77 4.58 -17.31
N ILE A 87 3.27 3.39 -16.97
CA ILE A 87 3.96 2.47 -16.05
C ILE A 87 5.30 1.98 -16.65
N PHE A 88 5.35 1.73 -17.96
CA PHE A 88 6.59 1.38 -18.66
C PHE A 88 7.59 2.54 -18.71
N ARG A 89 7.16 3.80 -18.82
CA ARG A 89 8.07 4.97 -18.68
C ARG A 89 8.73 5.04 -17.30
N GLY A 90 8.13 4.42 -16.28
CA GLY A 90 8.78 4.20 -14.97
C GLY A 90 10.08 3.37 -15.04
N LEU A 91 10.37 2.71 -16.16
CA LEU A 91 11.63 2.01 -16.44
C LEU A 91 12.67 2.87 -17.20
N ASP A 92 12.31 4.03 -17.73
CA ASP A 92 13.26 4.89 -18.45
C ASP A 92 14.33 5.39 -17.47
N GLY A 93 15.59 5.06 -17.72
CA GLY A 93 16.73 5.46 -16.86
C GLY A 93 17.99 4.63 -17.15
N PRO A 94 19.18 5.08 -16.71
CA PRO A 94 20.44 4.40 -17.00
C PRO A 94 20.63 3.08 -16.24
N ASP A 95 19.85 2.83 -15.19
CA ASP A 95 19.89 1.61 -14.39
C ASP A 95 18.69 0.70 -14.69
N ALA A 96 18.98 -0.43 -15.34
CA ALA A 96 18.01 -1.42 -15.81
C ALA A 96 18.13 -2.73 -14.99
N SER A 97 18.15 -2.61 -13.66
CA SER A 97 18.26 -3.75 -12.75
C SER A 97 17.01 -4.63 -12.76
N SER A 98 17.17 -5.96 -12.56
CA SER A 98 16.02 -6.89 -12.48
C SER A 98 15.03 -6.51 -11.37
N ALA A 99 15.52 -5.96 -10.24
CA ALA A 99 14.67 -5.43 -9.17
C ALA A 99 13.71 -4.33 -9.65
N ARG A 100 14.15 -3.43 -10.54
CA ARG A 100 13.29 -2.38 -11.13
C ARG A 100 12.18 -2.98 -12.00
N TYR A 101 12.48 -4.03 -12.78
CA TYR A 101 11.46 -4.78 -13.53
C TYR A 101 10.47 -5.47 -12.59
N LYS A 102 10.94 -6.10 -11.49
CA LYS A 102 10.08 -6.75 -10.47
C LYS A 102 9.13 -5.73 -9.84
N ARG A 103 9.66 -4.60 -9.37
CA ARG A 103 8.87 -3.49 -8.81
C ARG A 103 7.82 -2.98 -9.80
N THR A 104 8.19 -2.67 -11.04
CA THR A 104 7.24 -2.18 -12.05
C THR A 104 6.17 -3.22 -12.39
N TRP A 105 6.51 -4.51 -12.40
CA TRP A 105 5.54 -5.60 -12.58
C TRP A 105 4.52 -5.71 -11.43
N VAL A 106 4.97 -5.58 -10.18
CA VAL A 106 4.09 -5.55 -9.00
C VAL A 106 3.19 -4.32 -9.01
N ILE A 107 3.73 -3.13 -9.29
CA ILE A 107 2.95 -1.87 -9.45
C ILE A 107 1.86 -2.06 -10.50
N MET A 108 2.21 -2.58 -11.67
CA MET A 108 1.28 -2.81 -12.77
C MET A 108 0.17 -3.78 -12.39
N SER A 109 0.53 -4.91 -11.79
CA SER A 109 -0.41 -5.96 -11.39
C SER A 109 -1.44 -5.44 -10.39
N ARG A 110 -0.96 -4.69 -9.38
CA ARG A 110 -1.80 -4.04 -8.37
C ARG A 110 -2.66 -2.93 -8.96
N PHE A 111 -2.10 -2.05 -9.78
CA PHE A 111 -2.81 -0.93 -10.40
C PHE A 111 -4.07 -1.37 -11.18
N PHE A 112 -3.95 -2.45 -11.96
CA PHE A 112 -5.08 -2.98 -12.73
C PHE A 112 -6.09 -3.72 -11.87
N TRP A 113 -5.63 -4.39 -10.81
CA TRP A 113 -6.48 -4.96 -9.77
C TRP A 113 -7.31 -3.87 -9.07
N ASP A 114 -6.68 -2.87 -8.47
CA ASP A 114 -7.34 -1.83 -7.66
C ASP A 114 -8.33 -0.98 -8.49
N GLN A 115 -8.05 -0.75 -9.78
CA GLN A 115 -8.95 -0.01 -10.67
C GLN A 115 -10.24 -0.78 -11.03
N SER A 116 -10.26 -2.11 -10.91
CA SER A 116 -11.33 -2.91 -11.53
C SER A 116 -11.76 -4.20 -10.80
N ASN A 117 -11.07 -4.57 -9.73
CA ASN A 117 -11.18 -5.84 -8.98
C ASN A 117 -10.99 -7.10 -9.86
N TYR A 118 -10.10 -7.01 -10.86
CA TYR A 118 -9.60 -8.15 -11.66
C TYR A 118 -8.26 -7.81 -12.32
N THR A 119 -7.47 -8.84 -12.65
CA THR A 119 -6.12 -8.70 -13.22
C THR A 119 -6.10 -8.08 -14.62
N LEU A 120 -4.94 -7.57 -15.04
CA LEU A 120 -4.72 -7.10 -16.41
C LEU A 120 -5.02 -8.20 -17.44
N ALA A 121 -4.58 -9.45 -17.21
CA ALA A 121 -4.90 -10.59 -18.07
C ALA A 121 -6.42 -10.77 -18.24
N THR A 122 -7.18 -10.71 -17.13
CA THR A 122 -8.65 -10.77 -17.16
C THR A 122 -9.25 -9.60 -17.96
N ARG A 123 -8.65 -8.41 -17.87
CA ARG A 123 -9.09 -7.22 -18.61
C ARG A 123 -8.86 -7.36 -20.12
N LEU A 124 -7.65 -7.76 -20.53
CA LEU A 124 -7.32 -7.99 -21.93
C LEU A 124 -8.20 -9.09 -22.54
N ALA A 125 -8.42 -10.20 -21.82
CA ALA A 125 -9.34 -11.25 -22.26
C ALA A 125 -10.77 -10.71 -22.48
N LYS A 126 -11.27 -9.83 -21.61
CA LYS A 126 -12.56 -9.15 -21.81
C LYS A 126 -12.54 -8.24 -23.05
N TYR A 127 -11.49 -7.44 -23.26
CA TYR A 127 -11.35 -6.59 -24.46
C TYR A 127 -11.31 -7.44 -25.75
N LYS A 128 -10.48 -8.48 -25.79
CA LYS A 128 -10.43 -9.44 -26.91
C LYS A 128 -11.80 -10.02 -27.21
N THR A 129 -12.52 -10.46 -26.17
CA THR A 129 -13.85 -11.06 -26.32
C THR A 129 -14.83 -10.06 -26.95
N ILE A 130 -14.93 -8.84 -26.43
CA ILE A 130 -15.89 -7.86 -26.96
C ILE A 130 -15.51 -7.34 -28.36
N PHE A 131 -14.22 -7.15 -28.67
CA PHE A 131 -13.79 -6.81 -30.03
C PHE A 131 -14.03 -7.95 -31.02
N LYS A 132 -13.95 -9.21 -30.60
CA LYS A 132 -14.37 -10.35 -31.41
C LYS A 132 -15.88 -10.34 -31.65
N GLU A 133 -16.69 -10.19 -30.60
CA GLU A 133 -18.16 -10.12 -30.74
C GLU A 133 -18.59 -8.97 -31.68
N PHE A 134 -17.93 -7.80 -31.64
CA PHE A 134 -18.18 -6.73 -32.60
C PHE A 134 -17.81 -7.10 -34.05
N ASN A 135 -16.74 -7.88 -34.27
CA ASN A 135 -16.38 -8.38 -35.61
C ASN A 135 -17.43 -9.37 -36.12
N ASP A 136 -17.82 -10.33 -35.28
CA ASP A 136 -18.76 -11.39 -35.61
C ASP A 136 -20.15 -10.77 -35.91
N LEU A 137 -20.61 -9.82 -35.10
CA LEU A 137 -21.83 -9.03 -35.31
C LEU A 137 -21.84 -8.27 -36.65
N VAL A 138 -20.73 -7.60 -37.01
CA VAL A 138 -20.63 -6.86 -38.29
C VAL A 138 -20.57 -7.80 -39.50
N ARG A 139 -20.08 -9.02 -39.34
CA ARG A 139 -19.97 -10.04 -40.40
C ARG A 139 -21.27 -10.84 -40.61
N GLU A 140 -21.91 -11.23 -39.52
CA GLU A 140 -23.03 -12.17 -39.51
C GLU A 140 -24.39 -11.48 -39.32
N GLY A 141 -24.39 -10.22 -38.86
CA GLY A 141 -25.58 -9.36 -38.78
C GLY A 141 -26.53 -9.66 -37.62
N HIS A 142 -26.18 -10.60 -36.74
CA HIS A 142 -26.96 -10.95 -35.55
C HIS A 142 -26.56 -10.07 -34.35
N TYR A 143 -27.53 -9.30 -33.82
CA TYR A 143 -27.38 -8.52 -32.59
C TYR A 143 -27.88 -9.31 -31.37
N THR A 144 -27.39 -8.96 -30.17
CA THR A 144 -27.72 -9.53 -28.84
C THR A 144 -27.27 -10.96 -28.55
N SER A 145 -25.96 -11.15 -28.36
CA SER A 145 -25.48 -12.09 -27.32
C SER A 145 -25.68 -11.43 -25.94
N SER A 146 -26.22 -12.16 -24.96
CA SER A 146 -26.33 -11.66 -23.57
C SER A 146 -24.96 -11.36 -22.95
N LEU A 147 -23.91 -12.03 -23.44
CA LEU A 147 -22.52 -11.79 -23.12
C LEU A 147 -22.07 -10.36 -23.49
N LEU A 148 -22.43 -9.89 -24.70
CA LEU A 148 -22.09 -8.55 -25.20
C LEU A 148 -22.64 -7.47 -24.26
N VAL A 149 -23.92 -7.57 -23.89
CA VAL A 149 -24.58 -6.61 -23.00
C VAL A 149 -23.92 -6.57 -21.62
N GLY A 150 -23.57 -7.74 -21.06
CA GLY A 150 -22.83 -7.84 -19.80
C GLY A 150 -21.43 -7.22 -19.86
N LEU A 151 -20.67 -7.51 -20.91
CA LEU A 151 -19.33 -6.96 -21.12
C LEU A 151 -19.35 -5.43 -21.32
N VAL A 152 -20.26 -4.92 -22.16
CA VAL A 152 -20.47 -3.48 -22.36
C VAL A 152 -20.81 -2.78 -21.04
N SER A 153 -21.70 -3.36 -20.22
CA SER A 153 -22.06 -2.82 -18.90
C SER A 153 -20.84 -2.75 -17.98
N GLY A 154 -20.03 -3.82 -17.93
CA GLY A 154 -18.77 -3.85 -17.19
C GLY A 154 -17.77 -2.76 -17.65
N PHE A 155 -17.66 -2.52 -18.96
CA PHE A 155 -16.81 -1.45 -19.50
C PHE A 155 -17.35 -0.04 -19.26
N LYS A 156 -18.67 0.16 -19.19
CA LYS A 156 -19.26 1.46 -18.76
C LYS A 156 -18.88 1.78 -17.32
N THR A 157 -18.90 0.78 -16.42
CA THR A 157 -18.42 0.94 -15.04
C THR A 157 -16.92 1.22 -14.98
N LEU A 158 -16.10 0.47 -15.72
CA LEU A 158 -14.64 0.69 -15.75
C LEU A 158 -14.29 2.09 -16.30
N LEU A 159 -14.94 2.51 -17.39
CA LEU A 159 -14.70 3.82 -18.00
C LEU A 159 -15.02 4.97 -17.04
N SER A 160 -16.10 4.87 -16.26
CA SER A 160 -16.42 5.85 -15.21
C SER A 160 -15.31 5.99 -14.15
N ILE A 161 -14.65 4.88 -13.79
CA ILE A 161 -13.50 4.88 -12.86
C ILE A 161 -12.26 5.49 -13.53
N GLN A 162 -12.02 5.20 -14.81
CA GLN A 162 -10.92 5.75 -15.60
C GLN A 162 -11.06 7.27 -15.78
N ASP A 163 -12.24 7.74 -16.20
CA ASP A 163 -12.55 9.17 -16.36
C ASP A 163 -12.42 9.94 -15.04
N GLY A 164 -12.90 9.38 -13.93
CA GLY A 164 -12.76 10.00 -12.59
C GLY A 164 -11.29 10.16 -12.17
N ARG A 165 -10.45 9.15 -12.45
CA ARG A 165 -9.00 9.19 -12.20
C ARG A 165 -8.30 10.22 -13.10
N PHE A 166 -8.70 10.30 -14.36
CA PHE A 166 -8.12 11.22 -15.33
C PHE A 166 -8.49 12.68 -15.01
N ALA A 167 -9.74 12.94 -14.61
CA ALA A 167 -10.18 14.26 -14.16
C ALA A 167 -9.39 14.76 -12.94
N ALA A 168 -9.16 13.89 -11.94
CA ALA A 168 -8.37 14.23 -10.74
C ALA A 168 -6.91 14.62 -11.07
N ARG A 169 -6.29 14.02 -12.09
CA ARG A 169 -4.95 14.42 -12.58
C ARG A 169 -4.94 15.86 -13.12
N PHE A 170 -6.02 16.33 -13.74
CA PHE A 170 -6.13 17.70 -14.25
C PHE A 170 -6.54 18.73 -13.19
N GLU A 171 -7.41 18.39 -12.25
CA GLU A 171 -7.76 19.29 -11.13
C GLU A 171 -6.53 19.60 -10.24
N GLY A 172 -5.66 18.61 -10.03
CA GLY A 172 -4.38 18.80 -9.33
C GLY A 172 -3.38 19.73 -10.05
N MET A 173 -3.57 19.99 -11.34
CA MET A 173 -2.69 20.82 -12.17
C MET A 173 -3.18 22.27 -12.33
N ALA A 174 -4.39 22.59 -11.87
CA ALA A 174 -5.13 23.78 -12.30
C ALA A 174 -5.59 24.73 -11.17
N LEU A 175 -4.83 24.89 -10.07
CA LEU A 175 -5.14 25.87 -9.01
C LEU A 175 -3.96 26.71 -8.50
N ARG A 176 -3.62 27.75 -9.26
CA ARG A 176 -3.50 29.13 -8.74
C ARG A 176 -4.23 30.06 -9.71
N PRO A 177 -5.28 30.75 -9.24
CA PRO A 177 -5.04 32.07 -8.67
C PRO A 177 -5.89 32.42 -7.44
N ASN A 178 -5.34 33.27 -6.57
CA ASN A 178 -6.17 34.17 -5.76
C ASN A 178 -6.78 35.21 -6.71
N ASP A 179 -8.11 35.24 -6.81
CA ASP A 179 -8.90 36.41 -6.41
C ASP A 179 -10.39 36.11 -6.66
N SER A 180 -11.24 36.59 -5.76
CA SER A 180 -12.70 36.56 -5.90
C SER A 180 -13.23 37.93 -5.46
N PRO A 181 -14.37 38.42 -5.99
CA PRO A 181 -15.63 37.95 -5.40
C PRO A 181 -16.90 37.99 -6.31
N THR A 182 -17.99 37.43 -5.75
CA THR A 182 -19.42 37.62 -6.07
C THR A 182 -20.02 37.02 -7.36
N GLY A 183 -21.22 36.42 -7.26
CA GLY A 183 -22.16 36.37 -8.42
C GLY A 183 -23.05 35.15 -8.67
N ASN A 184 -23.87 34.69 -7.71
CA ASN A 184 -25.19 34.05 -7.91
C ASN A 184 -25.45 32.89 -8.93
N ARG A 185 -25.97 31.79 -8.34
CA ARG A 185 -27.13 30.97 -8.78
C ARG A 185 -26.94 29.93 -9.91
N ALA A 186 -27.51 28.73 -9.67
CA ALA A 186 -27.37 27.52 -10.48
C ALA A 186 -28.44 27.33 -11.57
N SER A 187 -28.08 26.60 -12.65
CA SER A 187 -28.94 25.74 -13.48
C SER A 187 -28.12 24.86 -14.46
N PRO A 188 -28.69 23.77 -15.04
CA PRO A 188 -27.95 22.55 -15.45
C PRO A 188 -27.36 22.54 -16.89
N PRO A 189 -26.56 21.52 -17.28
CA PRO A 189 -25.65 21.64 -18.43
C PRO A 189 -26.30 21.38 -19.80
N SER A 190 -25.69 21.97 -20.83
CA SER A 190 -25.98 21.73 -22.26
C SER A 190 -24.75 21.12 -22.95
N PRO A 191 -24.91 20.37 -24.06
CA PRO A 191 -23.94 19.35 -24.47
C PRO A 191 -22.64 19.90 -25.06
N VAL A 192 -21.54 19.17 -24.81
CA VAL A 192 -20.21 19.44 -25.35
C VAL A 192 -20.22 19.29 -26.87
N ARG A 193 -19.91 20.37 -27.60
CA ARG A 193 -19.56 20.32 -29.02
C ARG A 193 -18.10 19.93 -29.17
N GLU A 194 -17.84 18.90 -29.98
CA GLU A 194 -16.51 18.53 -30.45
C GLU A 194 -15.80 19.75 -31.09
N ARG A 195 -14.53 19.96 -30.74
CA ARG A 195 -13.63 20.88 -31.47
C ARG A 195 -12.69 20.05 -32.36
N PRO A 196 -12.59 20.34 -33.67
CA PRO A 196 -11.65 19.65 -34.53
C PRO A 196 -10.21 20.08 -34.23
N VAL A 197 -9.31 19.10 -34.15
CA VAL A 197 -7.85 19.33 -34.16
C VAL A 197 -7.47 19.96 -35.50
N ARG A 198 -6.68 21.03 -35.47
CA ARG A 198 -6.12 21.67 -36.67
C ARG A 198 -4.64 21.33 -36.77
N ASP A 199 -4.26 20.65 -37.84
CA ASP A 199 -2.86 20.47 -38.20
C ASP A 199 -2.16 21.82 -38.36
N ARG A 200 -0.95 21.93 -37.83
CA ARG A 200 0.00 23.01 -38.14
C ARG A 200 1.20 22.41 -38.86
N PRO A 201 1.55 22.87 -40.07
CA PRO A 201 2.77 22.44 -40.73
C PRO A 201 3.99 23.02 -40.01
N VAL A 202 4.99 22.17 -39.76
CA VAL A 202 6.32 22.58 -39.33
C VAL A 202 6.96 23.42 -40.44
N LYS A 203 7.67 24.48 -40.08
CA LYS A 203 8.36 25.35 -41.03
C LYS A 203 9.76 25.67 -40.51
N ASP A 204 10.76 25.05 -41.10
CA ASP A 204 12.16 25.31 -40.78
C ASP A 204 12.55 26.77 -41.03
N ARG A 205 13.34 27.33 -40.12
CA ARG A 205 14.17 28.50 -40.40
C ARG A 205 15.50 28.43 -39.63
N PRO A 206 16.59 28.99 -40.19
CA PRO A 206 17.94 28.55 -39.88
C PRO A 206 18.54 29.17 -38.63
N VAL A 207 19.48 28.45 -38.04
CA VAL A 207 20.42 28.91 -37.01
C VAL A 207 21.27 30.06 -37.55
N ARG A 208 21.59 31.05 -36.70
CA ARG A 208 22.57 32.09 -37.01
C ARG A 208 23.30 32.55 -35.75
N ASP A 209 24.57 32.17 -35.63
CA ASP A 209 25.45 32.57 -34.53
C ASP A 209 25.86 34.04 -34.61
N LEU A 210 25.78 34.76 -33.48
CA LEU A 210 26.51 36.02 -33.21
C LEU A 210 26.75 36.16 -31.68
N PRO A 211 27.78 36.93 -31.25
CA PRO A 211 28.63 36.50 -30.14
C PRO A 211 28.25 37.02 -28.73
N VAL A 212 28.85 36.35 -27.74
CA VAL A 212 28.87 36.68 -26.31
C VAL A 212 29.35 38.11 -26.04
N ARG A 213 28.70 38.79 -25.08
CA ARG A 213 29.26 39.99 -24.44
C ARG A 213 28.87 40.07 -22.96
N GLU A 214 29.82 39.83 -22.08
CA GLU A 214 29.63 40.04 -20.64
C GLU A 214 29.37 41.51 -20.29
N ARG A 215 28.63 41.74 -19.21
CA ARG A 215 28.55 43.04 -18.51
C ARG A 215 28.54 42.81 -16.99
N PRO A 216 29.46 43.42 -16.23
CA PRO A 216 29.49 43.29 -14.78
C PRO A 216 28.54 44.29 -14.09
N LEU A 217 27.91 43.86 -13.00
CA LEU A 217 27.20 44.69 -12.02
C LEU A 217 27.61 44.20 -10.62
N ARG A 218 28.70 44.72 -10.04
CA ARG A 218 28.74 45.88 -9.11
C ARG A 218 27.88 45.72 -7.85
N ASP A 219 28.57 45.53 -6.73
CA ASP A 219 28.01 45.50 -5.37
C ASP A 219 27.29 46.79 -4.97
N ARG A 220 26.33 46.64 -4.03
CA ARG A 220 25.80 47.73 -3.20
C ARG A 220 25.84 47.33 -1.72
N PRO A 221 26.55 48.06 -0.85
CA PRO A 221 26.52 47.81 0.59
C PRO A 221 25.24 48.33 1.27
N GLY A 222 24.71 47.51 2.18
CA GLY A 222 24.15 47.85 3.50
C GLY A 222 23.22 49.06 3.71
N ARG A 223 22.07 48.80 4.34
CA ARG A 223 21.48 49.72 5.33
C ARG A 223 20.61 48.99 6.34
N ASP A 224 21.07 48.95 7.58
CA ASP A 224 20.28 48.47 8.73
C ASP A 224 19.06 49.35 8.97
N HIS A 225 18.03 48.77 9.61
CA HIS A 225 16.94 49.52 10.24
C HIS A 225 16.79 49.06 11.69
N PRO A 226 16.69 49.98 12.66
CA PRO A 226 16.63 49.63 14.07
C PRO A 226 15.25 49.08 14.47
N VAL A 227 15.28 48.14 15.41
CA VAL A 227 14.13 47.63 16.16
C VAL A 227 13.41 48.77 16.88
N ARG A 228 12.08 48.69 17.01
CA ARG A 228 11.31 49.61 17.86
C ARG A 228 10.28 48.85 18.69
N ASP A 229 10.53 48.76 19.98
CA ASP A 229 9.64 48.09 20.94
C ASP A 229 8.27 48.77 21.05
N HIS A 230 7.28 48.02 21.53
CA HIS A 230 5.99 48.55 21.99
C HIS A 230 5.75 48.14 23.46
N PRO A 231 5.33 49.09 24.32
CA PRO A 231 5.19 48.82 25.74
C PRO A 231 3.93 47.97 26.04
N VAL A 232 4.11 47.02 26.96
CA VAL A 232 3.02 46.29 27.62
C VAL A 232 2.21 47.25 28.49
N ARG A 233 0.90 47.03 28.62
CA ARG A 233 0.02 47.81 29.50
C ARG A 233 -0.85 46.88 30.35
N ASP A 234 -0.51 46.78 31.63
CA ASP A 234 -1.25 45.99 32.61
C ASP A 234 -2.66 46.53 32.88
N HIS A 235 -3.57 45.66 33.31
CA HIS A 235 -4.82 46.01 34.00
C HIS A 235 -4.94 45.14 35.27
N PRO A 236 -5.44 45.70 36.39
CA PRO A 236 -5.40 45.05 37.69
C PRO A 236 -6.50 43.98 37.88
N ALA A 237 -6.18 42.97 38.69
CA ALA A 237 -7.09 41.91 39.09
C ALA A 237 -8.20 42.39 40.06
N ARG A 238 -9.27 41.59 40.15
CA ARG A 238 -10.28 41.71 41.21
C ARG A 238 -10.79 40.33 41.60
N ASP A 239 -10.40 39.86 42.77
CA ASP A 239 -10.82 38.57 43.34
C ASP A 239 -12.29 38.58 43.80
N HIS A 240 -12.94 37.40 43.81
CA HIS A 240 -13.80 36.88 44.88
C HIS A 240 -14.04 35.36 44.70
N PRO A 241 -14.45 34.59 45.74
CA PRO A 241 -13.85 33.26 45.97
C PRO A 241 -14.66 32.00 45.58
N VAL A 242 -13.88 30.98 45.18
CA VAL A 242 -13.95 29.51 45.44
C VAL A 242 -15.28 28.86 45.86
N ARG A 243 -15.69 27.84 45.07
CA ARG A 243 -16.05 26.51 45.60
C ARG A 243 -15.68 25.40 44.60
N ASP A 244 -15.14 24.29 45.11
CA ASP A 244 -14.42 23.27 44.35
C ASP A 244 -15.29 22.39 43.44
N HIS A 245 -14.72 21.90 42.32
CA HIS A 245 -14.64 20.47 42.00
C HIS A 245 -13.56 20.20 40.91
N LEU A 246 -12.97 19.01 40.95
CA LEU A 246 -11.74 18.63 40.24
C LEU A 246 -11.99 18.08 38.81
N ALA A 247 -11.23 18.56 37.82
CA ALA A 247 -10.57 17.77 36.75
C ALA A 247 -9.71 18.68 35.86
N SER A 248 -8.54 18.21 35.43
CA SER A 248 -7.51 19.04 34.75
C SER A 248 -7.90 19.45 33.33
N ASP A 249 -7.67 20.71 32.99
CA ASP A 249 -7.80 21.25 31.62
C ASP A 249 -6.51 21.07 30.79
N ARG A 250 -6.65 21.38 29.51
CA ARG A 250 -5.74 21.19 28.38
C ARG A 250 -4.50 22.08 28.43
N ASN A 251 -3.44 21.60 27.77
CA ASN A 251 -2.47 22.47 27.10
C ASN A 251 -2.48 22.17 25.59
N ALA A 252 -2.96 23.12 24.79
CA ALA A 252 -3.03 22.99 23.34
C ALA A 252 -1.87 23.76 22.67
N ARG A 253 -0.84 23.05 22.23
CA ARG A 253 0.06 23.54 21.17
C ARG A 253 -0.41 22.98 19.83
N ARG A 254 -0.62 23.90 18.88
CA ARG A 254 -1.19 23.75 17.51
C ARG A 254 -1.07 22.34 16.87
N GLN A 255 -2.08 21.50 17.05
CA GLN A 255 -2.32 20.38 16.14
C GLN A 255 -2.78 20.90 14.77
N ARG A 256 -2.07 20.52 13.70
CA ARG A 256 -2.61 20.52 12.33
C ARG A 256 -3.11 19.13 11.99
N SER A 257 -4.29 18.77 12.50
CA SER A 257 -5.02 17.60 12.03
C SER A 257 -5.61 17.89 10.63
N TYR A 258 -5.29 17.05 9.65
CA TYR A 258 -5.76 17.17 8.28
C TYR A 258 -7.03 16.33 8.04
N GLU A 259 -8.04 16.51 8.88
CA GLU A 259 -9.28 15.74 8.79
C GLU A 259 -10.51 16.66 8.65
N ARG A 260 -11.05 16.73 7.44
CA ARG A 260 -12.26 17.52 7.11
C ARG A 260 -13.48 16.60 7.07
N THR A 261 -14.24 16.58 8.16
CA THR A 261 -15.49 15.84 8.27
C THR A 261 -16.54 16.33 7.24
N ARG A 262 -17.32 15.42 6.65
CA ARG A 262 -18.56 15.73 5.90
C ARG A 262 -19.80 15.22 6.68
N PRO A 263 -21.01 15.76 6.45
CA PRO A 263 -22.20 15.45 7.26
C PRO A 263 -22.71 14.00 7.08
N PRO A 264 -23.47 13.48 8.06
CA PRO A 264 -24.09 12.16 7.94
C PRO A 264 -25.23 12.18 6.91
N HIS A 265 -25.36 11.12 6.12
CA HIS A 265 -26.56 10.87 5.31
C HIS A 265 -27.08 9.44 5.49
N MET A 266 -28.39 9.29 5.32
CA MET A 266 -29.19 8.28 6.00
C MET A 266 -29.17 6.88 5.35
N SER A 267 -29.32 5.86 6.20
CA SER A 267 -29.50 4.46 5.80
C SER A 267 -30.89 4.20 5.18
N PRO A 268 -31.00 3.40 4.10
CA PRO A 268 -32.26 2.77 3.70
C PRO A 268 -32.59 1.52 4.56
N PRO A 269 -33.87 1.09 4.63
CA PRO A 269 -34.31 0.01 5.51
C PRO A 269 -34.01 -1.40 4.95
N PRO A 270 -34.01 -2.45 5.80
CA PRO A 270 -33.80 -3.83 5.37
C PRO A 270 -35.09 -4.47 4.83
N MET A 271 -34.95 -5.36 3.85
CA MET A 271 -35.96 -6.38 3.55
C MET A 271 -35.44 -7.76 3.94
N SER A 272 -36.31 -8.56 4.55
CA SER A 272 -36.02 -9.87 5.13
C SER A 272 -36.74 -10.99 4.38
N SER A 273 -36.39 -12.23 4.73
CA SER A 273 -36.96 -13.51 4.26
C SER A 273 -36.43 -13.99 2.88
N SER A 274 -36.31 -15.29 2.61
CA SER A 274 -36.76 -16.47 3.38
C SER A 274 -35.80 -17.67 3.22
N SER A 275 -35.86 -18.58 4.20
CA SER A 275 -35.20 -19.89 4.14
C SER A 275 -35.98 -20.87 3.25
N THR A 276 -35.28 -21.73 2.52
CA THR A 276 -35.83 -23.00 2.02
C THR A 276 -34.82 -24.13 2.17
N THR A 277 -35.32 -25.26 2.65
CA THR A 277 -34.59 -26.52 2.84
C THR A 277 -34.97 -27.51 1.76
N SER A 278 -34.00 -28.24 1.19
CA SER A 278 -34.27 -29.53 0.54
C SER A 278 -33.01 -30.39 0.55
N SER A 279 -33.06 -31.47 1.33
CA SER A 279 -32.13 -32.60 1.22
C SER A 279 -32.45 -33.42 -0.03
N ASP A 280 -31.46 -34.11 -0.60
CA ASP A 280 -31.66 -35.48 -1.10
C ASP A 280 -30.31 -36.20 -1.30
N PHE A 281 -30.28 -37.47 -0.88
CA PHE A 281 -29.28 -38.53 -1.13
C PHE A 281 -30.04 -39.67 -1.83
N PRO A 282 -29.40 -40.58 -2.63
CA PRO A 282 -28.95 -41.87 -2.08
C PRO A 282 -27.74 -42.50 -2.88
N PRO A 283 -27.46 -43.83 -2.92
CA PRO A 283 -26.37 -44.41 -2.11
C PRO A 283 -25.43 -45.42 -2.83
N SER A 284 -24.39 -45.95 -2.13
CA SER A 284 -24.00 -47.41 -2.05
C SER A 284 -22.49 -47.72 -1.79
N VAL A 285 -22.21 -48.03 -0.51
CA VAL A 285 -21.37 -49.09 0.15
C VAL A 285 -20.71 -50.23 -0.71
N PRO A 286 -19.77 -51.10 -0.20
CA PRO A 286 -18.32 -50.94 0.12
C PRO A 286 -17.38 -52.03 -0.52
N ASP A 287 -16.05 -52.04 -0.22
CA ASP A 287 -15.31 -53.15 0.47
C ASP A 287 -13.74 -53.06 0.45
N ILE A 288 -13.07 -53.95 1.20
CA ILE A 288 -11.77 -53.84 1.95
C ILE A 288 -11.04 -55.24 1.97
N PRO A 289 -9.71 -55.48 2.25
CA PRO A 289 -8.48 -54.65 2.49
C PRO A 289 -7.21 -55.05 1.63
N LEU A 290 -6.02 -54.44 1.87
CA LEU A 290 -4.77 -55.13 2.35
C LEU A 290 -3.47 -54.26 2.31
N SER A 291 -2.70 -54.31 3.41
CA SER A 291 -1.31 -53.77 3.58
C SER A 291 -0.27 -54.91 3.39
N PRO A 292 1.06 -54.78 3.68
CA PRO A 292 1.93 -53.60 3.91
C PRO A 292 3.28 -53.62 3.14
N LEU A 293 4.02 -52.51 3.12
CA LEU A 293 5.50 -52.49 2.92
C LEU A 293 6.11 -51.46 3.88
N THR A 294 6.69 -51.90 5.00
CA THR A 294 8.15 -52.09 5.21
C THR A 294 9.00 -50.86 4.93
N SER A 295 9.44 -50.22 6.01
CA SER A 295 10.43 -49.16 6.06
C SER A 295 11.82 -49.61 5.62
N VAL A 296 12.43 -48.92 4.64
CA VAL A 296 13.89 -48.85 4.50
C VAL A 296 14.27 -47.40 4.14
N SER A 297 15.22 -46.84 4.87
CA SER A 297 15.74 -45.50 4.60
C SER A 297 16.52 -45.45 3.28
N ALA A 298 16.23 -44.46 2.44
CA ALA A 298 17.11 -44.04 1.36
C ALA A 298 17.31 -42.52 1.45
N THR A 299 18.56 -42.09 1.60
CA THR A 299 18.98 -40.69 1.52
C THR A 299 19.13 -40.26 0.05
N THR A 300 19.15 -38.94 -0.18
CA THR A 300 19.19 -38.25 -1.48
C THR A 300 17.86 -38.27 -2.26
N ALA A 301 17.46 -37.22 -2.96
CA ALA A 301 18.20 -36.00 -3.33
C ALA A 301 17.57 -34.70 -2.82
N THR A 302 18.41 -33.69 -2.57
CA THR A 302 17.97 -32.30 -2.47
C THR A 302 17.54 -31.82 -3.85
N SER A 303 16.23 -31.71 -4.06
CA SER A 303 15.70 -30.86 -5.13
C SER A 303 16.12 -29.42 -4.82
N HIS A 304 17.14 -28.93 -5.52
CA HIS A 304 17.48 -27.51 -5.53
C HIS A 304 16.37 -26.78 -6.30
N SER A 305 15.33 -26.40 -5.56
CA SER A 305 14.40 -25.36 -5.98
C SER A 305 15.19 -24.11 -6.28
N SER A 306 15.09 -23.62 -7.52
CA SER A 306 15.67 -22.34 -7.93
C SER A 306 14.83 -21.15 -7.48
N ASP A 307 13.58 -21.38 -7.05
CA ASP A 307 12.78 -20.37 -6.37
C ASP A 307 13.33 -20.14 -4.95
N PRO A 308 13.57 -18.88 -4.54
CA PRO A 308 13.86 -18.56 -3.15
C PRO A 308 12.69 -19.03 -2.28
N ASP A 309 13.00 -19.73 -1.19
CA ASP A 309 11.96 -20.22 -0.31
C ASP A 309 11.44 -19.03 0.51
N ILE A 310 10.33 -18.45 0.05
CA ILE A 310 9.63 -17.30 0.64
C ILE A 310 9.45 -17.43 2.16
N ILE A 311 9.36 -18.66 2.70
CA ILE A 311 9.26 -18.89 4.15
C ILE A 311 10.64 -18.88 4.81
N LYS A 312 11.70 -19.41 4.18
CA LYS A 312 13.07 -19.40 4.73
C LYS A 312 13.67 -17.99 4.77
N GLU A 313 13.46 -17.20 3.73
CA GLU A 313 14.11 -15.89 3.51
C GLU A 313 13.22 -14.70 3.91
N HIS A 314 12.12 -14.95 4.61
CA HIS A 314 11.17 -13.91 5.02
C HIS A 314 11.75 -12.95 6.07
N TRP A 315 11.67 -11.64 5.81
CA TRP A 315 12.13 -10.55 6.69
C TRP A 315 11.75 -10.73 8.17
N ALA A 316 10.54 -11.22 8.44
CA ALA A 316 10.02 -11.44 9.80
C ALA A 316 10.84 -12.42 10.66
N LYS A 317 11.76 -13.20 10.07
CA LYS A 317 12.68 -14.06 10.83
C LYS A 317 13.82 -13.29 11.48
N ASP A 318 14.20 -12.15 10.91
CA ASP A 318 15.33 -11.33 11.35
C ASP A 318 14.89 -10.13 12.22
N THR A 319 13.57 -9.98 12.49
CA THR A 319 13.07 -8.83 13.27
C THR A 319 13.26 -8.96 14.77
N PHE A 320 13.36 -10.17 15.32
CA PHE A 320 13.54 -10.40 16.76
C PHE A 320 14.98 -10.81 17.08
N GLY A 321 15.53 -10.29 18.18
CA GLY A 321 16.93 -10.51 18.56
C GLY A 321 17.95 -9.71 17.74
N SER A 322 17.53 -8.94 16.74
CA SER A 322 18.38 -8.03 15.96
C SER A 322 18.60 -6.65 16.62
N SER A 323 17.81 -6.31 17.65
CA SER A 323 18.03 -5.10 18.45
C SER A 323 19.33 -5.17 19.26
N SER A 324 20.12 -4.08 19.21
CA SER A 324 21.29 -3.89 20.07
C SER A 324 20.96 -3.28 21.43
N THR A 325 19.70 -2.94 21.70
CA THR A 325 19.23 -2.37 22.98
C THR A 325 18.12 -3.22 23.60
N ASN A 326 18.07 -3.23 24.93
CA ASN A 326 17.06 -3.92 25.74
C ASN A 326 16.66 -3.00 26.90
N THR A 327 15.74 -2.08 26.64
CA THR A 327 15.16 -1.10 27.57
C THR A 327 14.11 -1.81 28.44
N PRO A 328 14.31 -1.99 29.75
CA PRO A 328 13.37 -2.73 30.59
C PRO A 328 12.03 -2.01 30.75
N LEU A 329 10.93 -2.76 30.60
CA LEU A 329 9.58 -2.29 30.91
C LEU A 329 9.24 -2.54 32.39
N PRO A 330 8.33 -1.75 33.02
CA PRO A 330 7.89 -1.99 34.38
C PRO A 330 7.27 -3.40 34.55
N SER A 331 7.58 -4.07 35.66
CA SER A 331 6.98 -5.37 35.95
C SER A 331 5.52 -5.20 36.38
N VAL A 332 4.61 -5.74 35.58
CA VAL A 332 3.16 -5.76 35.82
C VAL A 332 2.70 -7.13 36.34
N ARG A 333 1.58 -7.19 37.08
CA ARG A 333 1.08 -8.46 37.68
C ARG A 333 0.42 -9.38 36.67
N GLU A 334 -0.06 -8.79 35.58
CA GLU A 334 -0.58 -9.45 34.41
C GLU A 334 0.43 -10.46 33.84
N LYS A 335 -0.10 -11.50 33.20
CA LYS A 335 0.65 -12.52 32.46
C LYS A 335 0.13 -12.60 31.04
N SER A 336 0.91 -13.22 30.16
CA SER A 336 0.42 -13.60 28.84
C SER A 336 -0.66 -14.68 28.97
N GLN A 337 -1.78 -14.51 28.26
CA GLN A 337 -2.93 -15.40 28.35
C GLN A 337 -3.87 -15.22 27.16
N CYS A 338 -4.55 -16.30 26.75
CA CYS A 338 -5.63 -16.25 25.77
C CYS A 338 -7.00 -16.12 26.46
N ARG A 339 -7.93 -15.46 25.76
CA ARG A 339 -9.33 -15.23 26.18
C ARG A 339 -10.36 -15.67 25.13
N GLY A 340 -9.90 -16.06 23.94
CA GLY A 340 -10.75 -16.70 22.93
C GLY A 340 -11.07 -18.16 23.26
N GLU A 341 -11.86 -18.79 22.40
CA GLU A 341 -12.12 -20.22 22.45
C GLU A 341 -10.95 -21.02 21.86
N PRO A 342 -10.47 -22.11 22.50
CA PRO A 342 -9.44 -22.98 21.95
C PRO A 342 -9.99 -23.78 20.77
N TYR A 343 -9.14 -24.11 19.81
CA TYR A 343 -9.52 -24.90 18.62
C TYR A 343 -8.74 -26.22 18.59
N PRO A 344 -9.33 -27.34 19.05
CA PRO A 344 -8.72 -28.66 18.97
C PRO A 344 -8.33 -29.04 17.54
N GLY A 345 -7.13 -29.57 17.34
CA GLY A 345 -6.64 -29.99 16.01
C GLY A 345 -6.25 -28.86 15.05
N ILE A 346 -6.29 -27.58 15.46
CA ILE A 346 -6.02 -26.43 14.58
C ILE A 346 -4.68 -26.51 13.85
N LYS A 347 -3.64 -27.08 14.48
CA LYS A 347 -2.31 -27.29 13.89
C LYS A 347 -2.33 -28.15 12.63
N GLN A 348 -3.18 -29.18 12.60
CA GLN A 348 -3.35 -30.00 11.40
C GLN A 348 -4.16 -29.22 10.37
N LEU A 349 -5.26 -28.57 10.78
CA LEU A 349 -6.13 -27.80 9.90
C LEU A 349 -5.43 -26.63 9.18
N ILE A 350 -4.49 -25.93 9.82
CA ILE A 350 -3.71 -24.86 9.16
C ILE A 350 -2.73 -25.45 8.13
N LYS A 351 -2.07 -26.57 8.47
CA LYS A 351 -1.17 -27.29 7.56
C LYS A 351 -1.92 -27.83 6.33
N ASP A 352 -3.08 -28.46 6.54
CA ASP A 352 -3.96 -28.97 5.47
C ASP A 352 -4.46 -27.84 4.56
N LYS A 353 -4.54 -26.61 5.05
CA LYS A 353 -4.93 -25.40 4.30
C LYS A 353 -3.75 -24.68 3.62
N GLY A 354 -2.55 -25.27 3.65
CA GLY A 354 -1.33 -24.73 3.02
C GLY A 354 -0.66 -23.59 3.79
N PHE A 355 -0.90 -23.46 5.10
CA PHE A 355 -0.17 -22.50 5.94
C PHE A 355 1.10 -23.15 6.51
N GLU A 356 2.22 -22.43 6.43
CA GLU A 356 3.51 -22.82 6.97
C GLU A 356 3.96 -21.88 8.08
N GLU A 357 4.71 -22.40 9.07
CA GLU A 357 5.18 -21.59 10.19
C GLU A 357 6.28 -20.64 9.73
N LEU A 358 6.03 -19.35 9.90
CA LEU A 358 6.91 -18.27 9.48
C LEU A 358 7.91 -17.92 10.58
N LEU A 359 7.39 -17.75 11.80
CA LEU A 359 8.12 -17.29 12.97
C LEU A 359 7.43 -17.87 14.21
N GLN A 360 8.19 -18.36 15.18
CA GLN A 360 7.68 -18.72 16.51
C GLN A 360 8.46 -17.93 17.57
N LEU A 361 7.70 -17.24 18.42
CA LEU A 361 8.18 -16.44 19.54
C LEU A 361 7.85 -17.13 20.85
N SER A 362 8.82 -17.19 21.75
CA SER A 362 8.60 -17.53 23.16
C SER A 362 8.51 -16.21 23.92
N LEU A 363 7.45 -16.01 24.69
CA LEU A 363 7.33 -14.83 25.54
C LEU A 363 8.23 -15.03 26.75
N ASN A 364 9.09 -14.05 27.05
CA ASN A 364 10.02 -14.09 28.18
C ASN A 364 9.31 -13.76 29.51
N ASP A 365 8.17 -14.39 29.77
CA ASP A 365 7.36 -14.24 30.98
C ASP A 365 7.11 -15.58 31.69
N GLU A 366 6.43 -15.54 32.84
CA GLU A 366 6.13 -16.72 33.66
C GLU A 366 5.00 -17.61 33.11
N SER A 367 4.62 -17.50 31.83
CA SER A 367 3.49 -18.25 31.26
C SER A 367 3.89 -19.45 30.39
N ASP A 368 5.16 -19.54 29.95
CA ASP A 368 5.65 -20.48 28.93
C ASP A 368 4.84 -20.43 27.59
N MET A 369 4.06 -19.37 27.39
CA MET A 369 3.22 -19.18 26.21
C MET A 369 4.07 -18.91 24.97
N ARG A 370 3.67 -19.50 23.84
CA ARG A 370 4.31 -19.27 22.54
C ARG A 370 3.35 -18.68 21.54
N VAL A 371 3.84 -17.78 20.70
CA VAL A 371 3.08 -17.13 19.63
C VAL A 371 3.78 -17.41 18.31
N SER A 372 3.10 -18.06 17.38
CA SER A 372 3.60 -18.32 16.03
C SER A 372 2.81 -17.54 14.99
N PHE A 373 3.52 -16.97 14.01
CA PHE A 373 2.93 -16.49 12.76
C PHE A 373 3.02 -17.57 11.69
N TYR A 374 1.97 -17.69 10.89
CA TYR A 374 1.83 -18.64 9.80
C TYR A 374 1.46 -17.92 8.51
N LEU A 375 2.20 -18.17 7.44
CA LEU A 375 1.98 -17.59 6.11
C LEU A 375 1.55 -18.67 5.13
N ARG A 376 0.65 -18.34 4.19
CA ARG A 376 0.30 -19.21 3.07
C ARG A 376 0.84 -18.66 1.75
N ARG A 377 1.75 -19.39 1.10
CA ARG A 377 2.44 -18.93 -0.13
C ARG A 377 1.49 -18.59 -1.30
N THR A 378 0.34 -19.26 -1.41
CA THR A 378 -0.56 -19.11 -2.57
C THR A 378 -1.31 -17.78 -2.66
N ASP A 379 -1.50 -17.11 -1.52
CA ASP A 379 -2.35 -15.91 -1.42
C ASP A 379 -1.93 -14.97 -0.27
N TYR A 380 -0.69 -15.10 0.22
CA TYR A 380 -0.08 -14.29 1.29
C TYR A 380 -0.93 -14.11 2.57
N ARG A 381 -1.94 -14.97 2.80
CA ARG A 381 -2.80 -14.89 4.00
C ARG A 381 -1.96 -15.19 5.23
N VAL A 382 -2.13 -14.39 6.29
CA VAL A 382 -1.38 -14.55 7.54
C VAL A 382 -2.31 -14.94 8.69
N ARG A 383 -1.82 -15.85 9.54
CA ARG A 383 -2.47 -16.28 10.78
C ARG A 383 -1.54 -16.14 11.96
N ILE A 384 -2.11 -15.79 13.11
CA ILE A 384 -1.45 -15.87 14.41
C ILE A 384 -1.98 -17.09 15.14
N LEU A 385 -1.08 -17.85 15.77
CA LEU A 385 -1.37 -19.04 16.57
C LEU A 385 -0.73 -18.88 17.94
N CYS A 386 -1.57 -18.74 18.97
CA CYS A 386 -1.14 -18.74 20.36
C CYS A 386 -1.23 -20.17 20.93
N ARG A 387 -0.18 -20.62 21.63
CA ARG A 387 -0.13 -21.88 22.40
C ARG A 387 -0.05 -21.56 23.90
N GLU A 388 -1.09 -21.90 24.64
CA GLU A 388 -1.12 -21.77 26.11
C GLU A 388 -0.84 -23.15 26.76
N PRO A 389 0.29 -23.32 27.47
CA PRO A 389 0.62 -24.60 28.08
C PRO A 389 -0.21 -24.87 29.33
N HIS A 390 -0.73 -26.09 29.44
CA HIS A 390 -1.42 -26.57 30.65
C HIS A 390 -0.47 -27.38 31.54
N ARG A 391 -0.60 -27.24 32.86
CA ARG A 391 0.26 -27.93 33.85
C ARG A 391 0.06 -29.45 33.91
N THR A 392 -1.10 -29.94 33.48
CA THR A 392 -1.55 -31.33 33.71
C THR A 392 -2.14 -31.99 32.46
N GLY A 393 -2.09 -31.33 31.30
CA GLY A 393 -2.80 -31.75 30.09
C GLY A 393 -2.19 -31.21 28.79
N PRO A 394 -2.81 -31.50 27.63
CA PRO A 394 -2.37 -30.95 26.35
C PRO A 394 -2.44 -29.42 26.36
N SER A 395 -1.58 -28.77 25.59
CA SER A 395 -1.62 -27.31 25.41
C SER A 395 -2.85 -26.89 24.60
N ASP A 396 -3.46 -25.78 24.98
CA ASP A 396 -4.52 -25.16 24.19
C ASP A 396 -3.93 -24.31 23.06
N TYR A 397 -4.71 -24.18 21.99
CA TYR A 397 -4.30 -23.52 20.76
C TYR A 397 -5.39 -22.58 20.26
N TYR A 398 -5.04 -21.32 20.06
CA TYR A 398 -5.94 -20.26 19.63
C TYR A 398 -5.42 -19.69 18.31
N CYS A 399 -6.23 -19.68 17.25
CA CYS A 399 -5.80 -19.19 15.94
C CYS A 399 -6.83 -18.26 15.31
N LEU A 400 -6.36 -17.10 14.83
CA LEU A 400 -7.15 -16.18 14.02
C LEU A 400 -6.31 -15.63 12.85
N PRO A 401 -6.95 -15.22 11.73
CA PRO A 401 -6.31 -14.40 10.70
C PRO A 401 -5.88 -13.04 11.28
N LEU A 402 -4.73 -12.51 10.88
CA LEU A 402 -4.25 -11.19 11.36
C LEU A 402 -5.22 -10.07 10.95
N ASN A 403 -5.80 -10.16 9.75
CA ASN A 403 -6.71 -9.15 9.22
C ASN A 403 -8.04 -9.00 10.00
N LEU A 404 -8.29 -9.82 11.04
CA LEU A 404 -9.46 -9.70 11.94
C LEU A 404 -9.12 -9.12 13.32
N LEU A 405 -7.88 -8.69 13.53
CA LEU A 405 -7.30 -8.35 14.82
C LEU A 405 -6.71 -6.94 14.85
N GLU A 406 -6.82 -6.32 16.02
CA GLU A 406 -6.37 -4.97 16.36
C GLU A 406 -5.50 -5.02 17.63
N VAL A 407 -4.43 -4.23 17.70
CA VAL A 407 -3.43 -4.30 18.78
C VAL A 407 -3.41 -3.02 19.62
N LEU A 408 -3.70 -3.14 20.91
CA LEU A 408 -3.67 -2.01 21.85
C LEU A 408 -2.57 -2.22 22.89
N ARG A 409 -1.71 -1.22 23.09
CA ARG A 409 -0.73 -1.25 24.19
C ARG A 409 -1.37 -0.86 25.52
N ASP A 410 -0.93 -1.54 26.57
CA ASP A 410 -1.29 -1.28 27.96
C ASP A 410 -0.08 -1.54 28.87
N GLY A 411 0.69 -0.50 29.15
CA GLY A 411 1.95 -0.58 29.88
C GLY A 411 2.94 -1.50 29.19
N SER A 412 3.19 -2.63 29.85
CA SER A 412 4.14 -3.67 29.42
C SER A 412 3.48 -4.82 28.64
N CYS A 413 2.20 -4.66 28.28
CA CYS A 413 1.40 -5.66 27.57
C CYS A 413 0.89 -5.13 26.23
N LEU A 414 0.77 -6.03 25.26
CA LEU A 414 -0.06 -5.84 24.07
C LEU A 414 -1.35 -6.65 24.22
N ARG A 415 -2.48 -5.96 24.16
CA ARG A 415 -3.82 -6.54 24.12
C ARG A 415 -4.23 -6.69 22.65
N ILE A 416 -4.30 -7.92 22.16
CA ILE A 416 -4.76 -8.21 20.80
C ILE A 416 -6.27 -8.51 20.87
N CYS A 417 -7.05 -7.65 20.23
CA CYS A 417 -8.51 -7.66 20.27
C CYS A 417 -9.09 -8.08 18.92
N ARG A 418 -10.24 -8.75 18.95
CA ARG A 418 -11.06 -9.05 17.78
C ARG A 418 -12.24 -8.08 17.73
N ARG A 419 -12.44 -7.44 16.57
CA ARG A 419 -13.58 -6.55 16.31
C ARG A 419 -14.86 -7.36 16.08
N ARG A 420 -15.93 -7.02 16.81
CA ARG A 420 -17.27 -7.65 16.72
C ARG A 420 -18.29 -6.65 16.14
N ASN A 421 -19.45 -7.16 15.72
CA ASN A 421 -20.67 -6.37 15.48
C ASN A 421 -20.51 -5.14 14.56
N ARG A 422 -19.86 -5.33 13.39
CA ARG A 422 -19.73 -4.33 12.31
C ARG A 422 -19.02 -3.00 12.68
N GLY A 423 -18.36 -2.85 13.84
CA GLY A 423 -17.49 -1.67 13.99
C GLY A 423 -16.79 -1.44 15.33
N THR A 424 -17.54 -1.42 16.43
CA THR A 424 -17.10 -0.66 17.63
C THR A 424 -16.74 -1.50 18.85
N GLU A 425 -17.12 -2.77 18.89
CA GLU A 425 -16.87 -3.64 20.05
C GLU A 425 -15.56 -4.42 19.85
N LEU A 426 -14.53 -4.05 20.62
CA LEU A 426 -13.27 -4.77 20.71
C LEU A 426 -13.33 -5.80 21.84
N VAL A 427 -13.26 -7.08 21.47
CA VAL A 427 -13.22 -8.20 22.42
C VAL A 427 -11.79 -8.69 22.55
N LEU A 428 -11.24 -8.66 23.76
CA LEU A 428 -9.89 -9.17 24.05
C LEU A 428 -9.78 -10.64 23.63
N TRP A 429 -8.86 -10.94 22.71
CA TRP A 429 -8.62 -12.30 22.23
C TRP A 429 -7.38 -12.93 22.88
N THR A 430 -6.29 -12.17 23.00
CA THR A 430 -5.11 -12.55 23.79
C THR A 430 -4.42 -11.31 24.34
N GLN A 431 -3.72 -11.48 25.45
CA GLN A 431 -2.81 -10.49 26.02
C GLN A 431 -1.41 -11.09 26.04
N LEU A 432 -0.43 -10.34 25.57
CA LEU A 432 0.99 -10.73 25.51
C LEU A 432 1.79 -9.76 26.37
N LYS A 433 2.58 -10.29 27.32
CA LYS A 433 3.46 -9.50 28.18
C LYS A 433 4.88 -9.48 27.64
N PHE A 434 5.49 -8.30 27.65
CA PHE A 434 6.87 -8.08 27.25
C PHE A 434 7.70 -7.57 28.43
N THR A 435 8.99 -7.88 28.42
CA THR A 435 9.96 -7.43 29.43
C THR A 435 10.82 -6.26 28.95
N THR A 436 10.92 -6.07 27.63
CA THR A 436 11.67 -4.96 26.98
C THR A 436 10.74 -4.16 26.08
N LEU A 437 11.03 -2.86 25.91
CA LEU A 437 10.29 -2.01 24.98
C LEU A 437 10.53 -2.46 23.53
N GLU A 438 11.75 -2.89 23.24
CA GLU A 438 12.17 -3.33 21.91
C GLU A 438 11.38 -4.55 21.45
N ASP A 439 11.25 -5.62 22.25
CA ASP A 439 10.44 -6.79 21.88
C ASP A 439 8.96 -6.42 21.69
N LEU A 440 8.44 -5.49 22.49
CA LEU A 440 7.06 -5.00 22.39
C LEU A 440 6.83 -4.26 21.06
N VAL A 441 7.70 -3.30 20.73
CA VAL A 441 7.63 -2.49 19.51
C VAL A 441 7.90 -3.35 18.27
N LEU A 442 8.85 -4.28 18.33
CA LEU A 442 9.17 -5.19 17.22
C LEU A 442 8.04 -6.19 16.96
N PHE A 443 7.35 -6.65 18.00
CA PHE A 443 6.12 -7.42 17.84
C PHE A 443 5.01 -6.61 17.17
N HIS A 444 4.77 -5.39 17.64
CA HIS A 444 3.77 -4.50 17.05
C HIS A 444 4.07 -4.19 15.58
N GLY A 445 5.29 -3.79 15.25
CA GLY A 445 5.73 -3.53 13.88
C GLY A 445 5.61 -4.75 12.96
N THR A 446 6.10 -5.92 13.43
CA THR A 446 5.97 -7.19 12.70
C THR A 446 4.50 -7.57 12.46
N PHE A 447 3.65 -7.42 13.47
CA PHE A 447 2.22 -7.71 13.37
C PHE A 447 1.54 -6.79 12.34
N LEU A 448 1.80 -5.48 12.39
CA LEU A 448 1.22 -4.51 11.48
C LEU A 448 1.66 -4.76 10.03
N ALA A 449 2.96 -4.94 9.80
CA ALA A 449 3.50 -5.21 8.46
C ALA A 449 2.94 -6.51 7.86
N LEU A 450 2.93 -7.61 8.62
CA LEU A 450 2.32 -8.86 8.19
C LEU A 450 0.81 -8.71 7.90
N ARG A 451 0.08 -7.92 8.70
CA ARG A 451 -1.35 -7.67 8.49
C ARG A 451 -1.62 -6.82 7.26
N SER A 452 -0.78 -5.82 6.97
CA SER A 452 -0.90 -4.98 5.78
C SER A 452 -0.52 -5.70 4.48
N GLN A 453 0.39 -6.66 4.55
CA GLN A 453 0.81 -7.51 3.42
C GLN A 453 -0.15 -8.70 3.19
N ASP A 454 -1.14 -8.90 4.06
CA ASP A 454 -2.13 -9.97 3.95
C ASP A 454 -3.17 -9.65 2.85
N ALA A 455 -3.21 -10.45 1.77
CA ALA A 455 -4.12 -10.23 0.65
C ALA A 455 -5.61 -10.45 0.96
N GLY A 456 -5.95 -10.93 2.17
CA GLY A 456 -7.33 -11.02 2.62
C GLY A 456 -7.84 -9.69 3.14
N HIS A 457 -8.62 -8.98 2.31
CA HIS A 457 -9.44 -7.79 2.60
C HIS A 457 -9.22 -7.15 4.00
N PRO A 458 -8.59 -5.97 4.09
CA PRO A 458 -8.33 -5.34 5.38
C PRO A 458 -9.65 -4.98 6.08
N VAL A 459 -9.65 -5.05 7.41
CA VAL A 459 -10.66 -4.35 8.20
C VAL A 459 -10.37 -2.85 8.05
N GLY A 460 -11.29 -2.12 7.43
CA GLY A 460 -11.19 -0.66 7.32
C GLY A 460 -11.32 0.03 8.68
N GLU A 461 -10.70 1.20 8.80
CA GLU A 461 -10.74 2.06 9.99
C GLU A 461 -10.21 1.35 11.26
N ILE A 462 -8.94 0.95 11.24
CA ILE A 462 -8.18 0.55 12.44
C ILE A 462 -7.15 1.64 12.75
N LEU A 463 -7.13 2.11 14.01
CA LEU A 463 -6.23 3.18 14.49
C LEU A 463 -5.16 2.64 15.44
N ASP A 464 -4.61 1.46 15.16
CA ASP A 464 -3.60 0.78 15.98
C ASP A 464 -2.17 0.91 15.46
N TYR A 465 -1.93 1.78 14.48
CA TYR A 465 -0.59 2.09 13.96
C TYR A 465 0.23 2.98 14.91
N GLU A 466 -0.41 3.59 15.92
CA GLU A 466 0.22 4.33 17.02
C GLU A 466 0.13 3.50 18.31
N LEU A 467 1.24 3.34 19.02
CA LEU A 467 1.26 2.71 20.35
C LEU A 467 0.87 3.74 21.41
N ALA A 468 -0.04 3.36 22.30
CA ALA A 468 -0.27 4.13 23.52
C ALA A 468 1.03 4.29 24.33
N GLN A 469 1.15 5.37 25.10
CA GLN A 469 2.35 5.69 25.89
C GLN A 469 3.61 5.96 25.07
N GLU A 470 3.48 6.20 23.76
CA GLU A 470 4.51 6.88 22.97
C GLU A 470 4.06 8.31 22.64
N GLN A 471 4.95 9.28 22.84
CA GLN A 471 4.77 10.65 22.38
C GLN A 471 5.47 10.81 21.04
N GLN A 472 4.75 11.23 19.99
CA GLN A 472 5.39 11.68 18.75
C GLN A 472 6.08 13.03 19.00
N CYS A 473 7.41 13.05 18.96
CA CYS A 473 8.23 14.25 19.11
C CYS A 473 8.43 14.99 17.79
N PHE A 474 8.50 14.25 16.67
CA PHE A 474 8.63 14.78 15.32
C PHE A 474 7.82 13.93 14.33
N GLY A 475 7.31 14.57 13.27
CA GLY A 475 6.72 13.88 12.14
C GLY A 475 6.90 14.69 10.86
N GLY A 476 7.58 14.11 9.87
CA GLY A 476 7.88 14.74 8.58
C GLY A 476 7.85 13.72 7.44
N THR A 477 8.23 14.16 6.24
CA THR A 477 8.26 13.28 5.06
C THR A 477 9.67 13.14 4.49
N ILE A 478 10.04 11.91 4.16
CA ILE A 478 11.29 11.56 3.50
C ILE A 478 11.01 10.93 2.13
N THR A 479 11.93 11.13 1.19
CA THR A 479 12.05 10.30 -0.01
C THR A 479 12.93 9.10 0.35
N ASP A 480 12.42 7.91 0.11
CA ASP A 480 12.99 6.66 0.61
C ASP A 480 12.62 5.57 -0.43
N ASP A 481 13.62 5.04 -1.13
CA ASP A 481 13.47 4.07 -2.22
C ASP A 481 12.51 4.51 -3.37
N ASP A 482 12.67 5.76 -3.82
CA ASP A 482 11.82 6.50 -4.77
C ASP A 482 10.37 6.79 -4.32
N TYR A 483 9.98 6.37 -3.11
CA TYR A 483 8.66 6.66 -2.53
C TYR A 483 8.71 7.76 -1.47
N VAL A 484 7.56 8.39 -1.21
CA VAL A 484 7.41 9.27 -0.04
C VAL A 484 7.01 8.43 1.16
N HIS A 485 7.86 8.38 2.18
CA HIS A 485 7.57 7.76 3.47
C HIS A 485 7.35 8.83 4.56
N ALA A 486 6.51 8.49 5.54
CA ALA A 486 6.30 9.31 6.73
C ALA A 486 7.28 8.87 7.82
N LEU A 487 8.24 9.74 8.14
CA LEU A 487 9.22 9.54 9.21
C LEU A 487 8.69 10.15 10.50
N ARG A 488 8.74 9.39 11.60
CA ARG A 488 8.34 9.82 12.94
C ARG A 488 9.42 9.53 13.97
N VAL A 489 9.56 10.43 14.94
CA VAL A 489 10.34 10.21 16.17
C VAL A 489 9.35 9.99 17.30
N TYR A 490 9.48 8.86 17.99
CA TYR A 490 8.66 8.52 19.15
C TYR A 490 9.53 8.46 20.41
N LYS A 491 9.04 9.05 21.51
CA LYS A 491 9.58 8.90 22.87
C LYS A 491 8.58 8.14 23.74
N ASP A 492 8.98 7.02 24.28
CA ASP A 492 8.19 6.25 25.24
C ASP A 492 8.06 7.03 26.56
N THR A 493 6.83 7.25 27.03
CA THR A 493 6.55 8.13 28.18
C THR A 493 6.81 7.46 29.53
N VAL A 494 7.12 6.16 29.55
CA VAL A 494 7.34 5.36 30.77
C VAL A 494 8.82 5.13 31.02
N THR A 495 9.58 4.81 29.97
CA THR A 495 11.00 4.47 30.00
C THR A 495 11.90 5.61 29.50
N GLY A 496 11.34 6.59 28.78
CA GLY A 496 12.07 7.69 28.16
C GLY A 496 12.81 7.32 26.87
N ALA A 497 12.77 6.05 26.44
CA ALA A 497 13.47 5.58 25.26
C ALA A 497 12.93 6.21 23.96
N VAL A 498 13.83 6.45 23.00
CA VAL A 498 13.54 7.13 21.74
C VAL A 498 13.80 6.20 20.56
N ARG A 499 12.84 6.17 19.62
CA ARG A 499 12.94 5.41 18.37
C ARG A 499 12.51 6.23 17.16
N LEU A 500 13.08 5.89 16.02
CA LEU A 500 12.68 6.35 14.69
C LEU A 500 11.76 5.29 14.06
N GLN A 501 10.75 5.71 13.32
CA GLN A 501 9.91 4.82 12.49
C GLN A 501 9.65 5.46 11.13
N SER A 502 9.87 4.70 10.07
CA SER A 502 9.39 5.01 8.71
C SER A 502 8.16 4.16 8.39
N SER A 503 7.16 4.76 7.76
CA SER A 503 5.96 4.08 7.29
C SER A 503 5.55 4.60 5.92
N ILE A 504 4.94 3.75 5.08
CA ILE A 504 4.35 4.17 3.80
C ILE A 504 3.36 5.32 4.04
N HIS A 505 3.49 6.41 3.26
CA HIS A 505 2.71 7.65 3.47
C HIS A 505 1.40 7.71 2.68
N LEU A 506 1.32 7.01 1.54
CA LEU A 506 0.23 7.13 0.56
C LEU A 506 -0.15 5.76 -0.02
N GLY A 507 -1.38 5.62 -0.51
CA GLY A 507 -1.95 4.37 -1.02
C GLY A 507 -2.53 3.47 0.08
N ASP A 508 -3.02 2.28 -0.27
CA ASP A 508 -3.75 1.41 0.67
C ASP A 508 -2.84 0.71 1.71
N LEU A 509 -1.52 0.83 1.55
CA LEU A 509 -0.53 0.45 2.55
C LEU A 509 -0.13 1.62 3.47
N ASN A 510 -0.79 2.78 3.40
CA ASN A 510 -0.54 3.90 4.31
C ASN A 510 -0.56 3.44 5.78
N HIS A 511 0.36 3.98 6.59
CA HIS A 511 0.68 3.59 7.97
C HIS A 511 1.35 2.22 8.16
N THR A 512 1.55 1.42 7.10
CA THR A 512 2.37 0.19 7.20
C THR A 512 3.81 0.55 7.56
N PRO A 513 4.38 0.01 8.65
CA PRO A 513 5.76 0.30 9.01
C PRO A 513 6.71 -0.36 8.00
N VAL A 514 7.67 0.42 7.51
CA VAL A 514 8.74 -0.06 6.61
C VAL A 514 9.95 -0.46 7.45
N TRP A 515 10.32 0.37 8.43
CA TRP A 515 11.39 0.09 9.38
C TRP A 515 11.25 0.86 10.70
N THR A 516 11.88 0.35 11.75
CA THR A 516 12.02 1.03 13.05
C THR A 516 13.48 0.95 13.53
N ALA A 517 13.97 1.97 14.25
CA ALA A 517 15.32 1.98 14.80
C ALA A 517 15.35 2.60 16.21
N PHE A 518 15.98 1.94 17.18
CA PHE A 518 16.10 2.44 18.55
C PHE A 518 17.36 3.29 18.70
N VAL A 519 17.19 4.57 19.04
CA VAL A 519 18.27 5.58 18.98
C VAL A 519 18.59 6.22 20.33
N THR A 520 17.92 5.83 21.41
CA THR A 520 18.19 6.30 22.79
C THR A 520 19.68 6.29 23.13
N HIS A 521 20.38 5.24 22.74
CA HIS A 521 21.81 5.05 23.02
C HIS A 521 22.75 5.89 22.14
N ASN A 522 22.22 6.59 21.13
CA ASN A 522 22.96 7.51 20.27
C ASN A 522 22.78 8.98 20.69
N LEU A 523 21.69 9.32 21.39
CA LEU A 523 21.37 10.67 21.88
C LEU A 523 22.56 11.29 22.65
N GLY A 524 22.73 12.61 22.51
CA GLY A 524 23.83 13.37 23.10
C GLY A 524 25.22 13.15 22.45
N LYS A 525 25.40 12.16 21.57
CA LYS A 525 26.66 11.99 20.82
C LYS A 525 26.71 12.99 19.66
N ARG A 526 27.80 13.75 19.51
CA ARG A 526 27.92 14.74 18.42
C ARG A 526 28.18 14.18 17.01
N SER A 527 28.34 12.86 16.87
CA SER A 527 28.85 12.22 15.65
C SER A 527 27.90 11.22 15.00
N TRP A 528 26.75 10.93 15.59
CA TRP A 528 25.82 9.92 15.07
C TRP A 528 24.87 10.50 14.01
N LEU A 529 24.45 11.75 14.17
CA LEU A 529 23.75 12.54 13.16
C LEU A 529 24.73 13.45 12.43
N ARG A 530 24.56 13.57 11.11
CA ARG A 530 25.29 14.53 10.29
C ARG A 530 24.44 15.01 9.12
N SER A 531 24.13 16.31 9.08
CA SER A 531 23.66 16.95 7.84
C SER A 531 24.74 16.84 6.76
N TYR A 532 24.33 16.38 5.58
CA TYR A 532 25.14 16.36 4.36
C TYR A 532 24.84 17.59 3.49
N ASP A 533 23.56 17.93 3.37
CA ASP A 533 23.04 19.15 2.76
C ASP A 533 21.79 19.64 3.53
N SER A 534 21.04 20.59 2.97
CA SER A 534 19.85 21.19 3.61
C SER A 534 18.62 20.26 3.70
N LYS A 535 18.64 19.09 3.06
CA LYS A 535 17.58 18.08 3.06
C LYS A 535 18.08 16.70 3.48
N THR A 536 19.36 16.40 3.30
CA THR A 536 19.91 15.05 3.54
C THR A 536 20.60 14.96 4.89
N VAL A 537 20.18 14.02 5.72
CA VAL A 537 20.77 13.70 7.03
C VAL A 537 21.28 12.25 7.04
N ILE A 538 22.52 12.06 7.47
CA ILE A 538 23.16 10.75 7.58
C ILE A 538 23.12 10.28 9.04
N LEU A 539 22.62 9.06 9.24
CA LEU A 539 22.56 8.32 10.51
C LEU A 539 23.74 7.33 10.58
N ARG A 540 24.51 7.41 11.66
CA ARG A 540 25.63 6.52 11.96
C ARG A 540 25.37 5.73 13.22
N ASP A 541 25.88 4.50 13.26
CA ASP A 541 25.69 3.57 14.37
C ASP A 541 24.20 3.32 14.70
N VAL A 542 23.35 3.39 13.67
CA VAL A 542 21.92 3.08 13.71
C VAL A 542 21.69 1.82 12.88
N LYS A 543 21.03 0.83 13.46
CA LYS A 543 20.62 -0.40 12.78
C LYS A 543 19.09 -0.43 12.70
N PRO A 544 18.48 -0.07 11.55
CA PRO A 544 17.04 -0.20 11.38
C PRO A 544 16.66 -1.67 11.25
N VAL A 545 15.60 -2.08 11.93
CA VAL A 545 14.92 -3.35 11.70
C VAL A 545 13.88 -3.14 10.61
N ILE A 546 13.98 -3.94 9.55
CA ILE A 546 13.18 -3.81 8.31
C ILE A 546 11.98 -4.75 8.35
N PHE A 547 10.82 -4.28 7.91
CA PHE A 547 9.54 -5.01 7.93
C PHE A 547 9.01 -5.35 6.52
N MET A 548 9.90 -5.36 5.52
CA MET A 548 9.60 -5.62 4.11
C MET A 548 10.67 -6.53 3.51
N SER A 549 10.37 -7.20 2.39
CA SER A 549 11.37 -8.01 1.68
C SER A 549 12.49 -7.12 1.13
N VAL A 550 13.69 -7.67 1.02
CA VAL A 550 14.83 -7.00 0.35
C VAL A 550 14.53 -6.72 -1.13
N ASP A 551 13.69 -7.56 -1.76
CA ASP A 551 13.18 -7.33 -3.12
C ASP A 551 12.21 -6.14 -3.22
N ASP A 552 11.49 -5.83 -2.14
CA ASP A 552 10.49 -4.76 -2.12
C ASP A 552 11.09 -3.41 -1.70
N TYR A 553 12.01 -3.44 -0.72
CA TYR A 553 12.61 -2.27 -0.09
C TYR A 553 14.08 -2.48 0.25
N THR A 554 14.95 -1.57 -0.22
CA THR A 554 16.35 -1.48 0.21
C THR A 554 16.61 -0.14 0.90
N PRO A 555 17.01 -0.11 2.19
CA PRO A 555 17.21 1.15 2.91
C PRO A 555 18.34 1.99 2.28
N PRO A 556 18.10 3.29 2.01
CA PRO A 556 19.12 4.21 1.52
C PRO A 556 20.34 4.21 2.43
N GLN A 557 21.51 3.91 1.85
CA GLN A 557 22.78 3.85 2.55
C GLN A 557 23.88 4.52 1.74
N THR A 558 24.80 5.18 2.42
CA THR A 558 26.07 5.63 1.85
C THR A 558 26.95 4.42 1.46
N LEU A 559 27.99 4.66 0.65
CA LEU A 559 29.04 3.66 0.35
C LEU A 559 29.73 3.05 1.59
N HIS A 560 29.52 3.61 2.78
CA HIS A 560 30.07 3.13 4.05
C HIS A 560 29.01 2.43 4.93
N GLY A 561 27.83 2.08 4.38
CA GLY A 561 26.72 1.43 5.10
C GLY A 561 25.98 2.34 6.10
N GLN A 562 26.27 3.65 6.11
CA GLN A 562 25.58 4.62 6.98
C GLN A 562 24.21 4.94 6.38
N HIS A 563 23.14 4.83 7.16
CA HIS A 563 21.77 5.04 6.68
C HIS A 563 21.51 6.52 6.37
N VAL A 564 20.71 6.79 5.35
CA VAL A 564 20.45 8.12 4.81
C VAL A 564 18.96 8.45 4.92
N LEU A 565 18.65 9.64 5.41
CA LEU A 565 17.33 10.25 5.37
C LEU A 565 17.37 11.44 4.40
N GLU A 566 16.70 11.33 3.26
CA GLU A 566 16.48 12.45 2.35
C GLU A 566 15.10 13.06 2.64
N PHE A 567 15.04 14.22 3.28
CA PHE A 567 13.76 14.88 3.56
C PHE A 567 13.20 15.56 2.32
N THR A 568 11.88 15.47 2.10
CA THR A 568 11.23 16.17 0.98
C THR A 568 11.39 17.70 1.10
N SER A 569 11.53 18.18 2.34
CA SER A 569 11.52 19.57 2.79
C SER A 569 12.75 19.85 3.65
N SER A 570 13.43 20.97 3.40
CA SER A 570 14.57 21.40 4.22
C SER A 570 14.13 21.94 5.60
N SER A 571 12.85 22.28 5.75
CA SER A 571 12.28 22.63 7.05
C SER A 571 12.16 21.39 7.93
N ASP A 572 11.69 20.28 7.36
CA ASP A 572 11.54 18.99 8.06
C ASP A 572 12.91 18.46 8.50
N ALA A 573 13.95 18.60 7.66
CA ALA A 573 15.32 18.22 8.01
C ALA A 573 15.90 19.04 9.17
N SER A 574 15.63 20.36 9.20
CA SER A 574 16.06 21.23 10.31
C SER A 574 15.31 20.89 11.59
N GLU A 575 13.97 20.83 11.53
CA GLU A 575 13.12 20.51 12.69
C GLU A 575 13.42 19.12 13.26
N PHE A 576 13.76 18.15 12.41
CA PHE A 576 14.25 16.85 12.85
C PHE A 576 15.55 16.97 13.66
N LEU A 577 16.55 17.69 13.16
CA LEU A 577 17.83 17.88 13.87
C LEU A 577 17.62 18.61 15.20
N ASP A 578 16.83 19.69 15.20
CA ASP A 578 16.49 20.46 16.41
C ASP A 578 15.82 19.56 17.46
N VAL A 579 14.83 18.73 17.08
CA VAL A 579 14.18 17.77 17.98
C VAL A 579 15.14 16.69 18.48
N MET A 580 16.06 16.20 17.65
CA MET A 580 17.02 15.18 18.07
C MET A 580 18.10 15.73 19.03
N ASP A 581 18.47 17.00 18.90
CA ASP A 581 19.33 17.70 19.86
C ASP A 581 18.58 17.98 21.17
N GLU A 582 17.34 18.50 21.14
CA GLU A 582 16.49 18.67 22.33
C GLU A 582 16.31 17.34 23.11
N LEU A 583 16.13 16.23 22.40
CA LEU A 583 16.02 14.90 23.01
C LEU A 583 17.34 14.38 23.60
N GLY A 584 18.49 14.94 23.19
CA GLY A 584 19.82 14.61 23.72
C GLY A 584 20.26 15.45 24.93
N GLU A 585 19.53 16.51 25.27
CA GLU A 585 19.77 17.35 26.47
C GLU A 585 18.95 16.89 27.70
N LEU A 586 18.01 15.95 27.53
CA LEU A 586 17.08 15.42 28.54
C LEU A 586 17.57 14.12 29.22
#